data_AF-A0A8E0FHP8-F1
#
_entry.id   AF-A0A8E0FHP8-F1
#
_cell.length_a   1.000
_cell.length_b   1.000
_cell.length_c   1.000
_cell.angle_alpha   90.00
_cell.angle_beta   90.00
_cell.angle_gamma   90.00
#
_symmetry.space_group_name_H-M   'P 1'
#
loop_
_entity.id
_entity.type
_entity.pdbx_description
1 polymer ?
#
loop_
_entity_poly.entity_id
_entity_poly.type
_entity_poly.pdbx_seq_one_letter_code
_entity_poly.pdbx_strand_id
1 'polypeptide(L)' 'MTVESIGSLIGRSEAAVRAKARDKGISLMLRGDFRLSAKLPYKAMDCLKRNGLIGAEDSLR' A
#
# COMPACT_ATOMS: atom_id res chain seq x y z
N MET A 1 3.40 -2.41 12.53
CA MET A 1 4.82 -2.63 12.18
C MET A 1 4.99 -2.28 10.71
N THR A 2 5.88 -1.36 10.37
CA THR A 2 6.10 -0.93 8.98
C THR A 2 7.12 -1.84 8.29
N VAL A 3 7.19 -1.79 6.95
CA VAL A 3 8.20 -2.54 6.19
C VAL A 3 9.62 -2.11 6.56
N GLU A 4 9.80 -0.82 6.89
CA GLU A 4 11.04 -0.26 7.41
C GLU A 4 11.42 -0.87 8.76
N SER A 5 10.48 -0.96 9.72
CA SER A 5 10.75 -1.59 11.02
C SER A 5 11.15 -3.07 10.88
N ILE A 6 10.51 -3.79 9.96
CA ILE A 6 10.85 -5.19 9.65
C ILE A 6 12.28 -5.25 9.08
N GLY A 7 12.59 -4.39 8.12
CA GLY A 7 13.91 -4.29 7.52
C GLY A 7 15.01 -4.04 8.55
N SER A 8 14.79 -3.06 9.44
CA SER A 8 15.71 -2.75 10.54
C SER A 8 15.93 -3.96 11.46
N LEU A 9 14.85 -4.66 11.85
CA LEU A 9 14.93 -5.83 12.72
C LEU A 9 15.72 -7.00 12.12
N ILE A 10 15.62 -7.21 10.80
CA ILE A 10 16.29 -8.33 10.12
C ILE A 10 17.61 -7.93 9.45
N GLY A 11 18.04 -6.67 9.58
CA GLY A 11 19.24 -6.14 8.92
C GLY A 11 19.13 -6.13 7.38
N ARG A 12 17.95 -5.86 6.83
CA ARG A 12 17.70 -5.81 5.38
C ARG A 12 17.02 -4.50 4.97
N SER A 13 17.18 -4.13 3.70
CA SER A 13 16.46 -2.99 3.14
C SER A 13 14.96 -3.27 2.99
N GLU A 14 14.17 -2.20 2.99
CA GLU A 14 12.73 -2.27 2.73
C GLU A 14 12.41 -2.99 1.40
N ALA A 15 13.24 -2.74 0.37
CA ALA A 15 13.12 -3.39 -0.93
C ALA A 15 13.29 -4.92 -0.84
N ALA A 16 14.25 -5.40 -0.04
CA ALA A 16 14.48 -6.82 0.17
C ALA A 16 13.30 -7.48 0.91
N VAL A 17 12.70 -6.79 1.89
CA VAL A 17 11.50 -7.27 2.59
C VAL A 17 10.33 -7.43 1.61
N ARG A 18 10.08 -6.43 0.76
CA ARG A 18 9.01 -6.48 -0.25
C ARG A 18 9.26 -7.59 -1.28
N ALA A 19 10.49 -7.74 -1.74
CA ALA A 19 10.86 -8.81 -2.67
C ALA A 19 10.59 -10.20 -2.05
N LYS A 20 10.99 -10.40 -0.79
CA LYS A 20 10.77 -11.68 -0.11
C LYS A 20 9.30 -11.96 0.17
N ALA A 21 8.52 -10.93 0.49
CA ALA A 21 7.08 -11.07 0.67
C ALA A 21 6.38 -11.48 -0.63
N ARG A 22 6.76 -10.89 -1.78
CA ARG A 22 6.25 -11.31 -3.10
C ARG A 22 6.62 -12.75 -3.44
N ASP A 23 7.88 -13.13 -3.23
CA ASP A 23 8.38 -14.51 -3.39
C ASP A 23 7.55 -15.52 -2.57
N LYS A 24 7.11 -15.12 -1.37
CA LYS A 24 6.32 -15.96 -0.47
C LYS A 24 4.80 -15.81 -0.64
N GLY A 25 4.32 -14.99 -1.57
CA GLY A 25 2.89 -14.71 -1.73
C GLY A 25 2.27 -13.99 -0.53
N ILE A 26 3.08 -13.36 0.32
CA ILE A 26 2.62 -12.63 1.50
C ILE A 26 2.20 -11.22 1.07
N SER A 27 0.92 -10.89 1.30
CA SER A 27 0.42 -9.53 1.11
C SER A 27 0.87 -8.64 2.28
N LEU A 28 1.85 -7.78 2.02
CA LEU A 28 2.19 -6.70 2.94
C LEU A 28 1.15 -5.59 2.80
N MET A 29 0.04 -5.71 3.53
CA MET A 29 -0.92 -4.63 3.68
C MET A 29 -0.24 -3.47 4.40
N LEU A 30 -0.02 -2.38 3.66
CA LEU A 30 0.50 -1.17 4.25
C LEU A 30 -0.61 -0.57 5.13
N ARG A 31 -0.42 -0.53 6.45
CA ARG A 31 -1.31 0.21 7.35
C ARG A 31 -0.87 1.67 7.37
N GLY A 32 -1.71 2.57 6.86
CA GLY A 32 -1.55 4.03 6.86
C GLY A 32 -2.54 4.70 5.90
N ASP A 33 -2.73 6.02 6.02
CA ASP A 33 -3.48 6.81 5.02
C ASP A 33 -2.64 6.92 3.74
N PHE A 34 -2.76 5.90 2.89
CA PHE A 34 -2.13 5.92 1.58
C PHE A 34 -2.93 6.83 0.65
N ARG A 35 -2.53 8.10 0.60
CA ARG A 35 -2.84 8.96 -0.55
C ARG A 35 -2.21 8.33 -1.77
N LEU A 36 -3.04 7.90 -2.71
CA LEU A 36 -2.61 7.38 -4.01
C LEU A 36 -1.70 8.41 -4.68
N SER A 37 -0.42 8.09 -4.83
CA SER A 37 0.57 8.97 -5.48
C SER A 37 0.50 8.91 -7.01
N ALA A 38 -0.23 7.95 -7.55
CA ALA A 38 -0.49 7.80 -8.98
C ALA A 38 -1.90 8.26 -9.32
N LYS A 39 -2.03 9.09 -10.37
CA LYS A 39 -3.34 9.47 -10.93
C LYS A 39 -3.98 8.23 -11.56
N LEU A 40 -4.93 7.64 -10.86
CA LEU A 40 -5.67 6.48 -11.38
C LEU A 40 -6.74 6.93 -12.37
N PRO A 41 -6.99 6.15 -13.43
CA PRO A 41 -8.16 6.36 -14.28
C PRO A 41 -9.44 6.28 -13.44
N TYR A 42 -10.44 7.10 -13.76
CA TYR A 42 -11.71 7.17 -13.02
C TYR A 42 -12.36 5.80 -12.79
N LYS A 43 -12.31 4.89 -13.77
CA LYS A 43 -12.82 3.52 -13.65
C LYS A 43 -12.11 2.70 -12.56
N ALA A 44 -10.80 2.90 -12.39
CA ALA A 44 -10.02 2.25 -11.35
C ALA A 44 -10.27 2.90 -9.98
N MET A 45 -10.54 4.20 -9.94
CA MET A 45 -10.97 4.87 -8.71
C MET A 45 -12.33 4.37 -8.23
N ASP A 46 -13.30 4.23 -9.15
CA ASP A 46 -14.63 3.70 -8.85
C ASP A 46 -14.60 2.26 -8.35
N CYS A 47 -13.75 1.41 -8.94
CA CYS A 47 -13.64 0.03 -8.48
C CYS A 47 -13.05 -0.02 -7.06
N LEU A 48 -12.08 0.82 -6.72
CA LEU A 48 -11.53 0.89 -5.37
C LEU A 48 -12.55 1.40 -4.35
N LYS A 49 -13.35 2.43 -4.71
CA LYS A 49 -14.43 2.94 -3.85
C LYS A 49 -15.50 1.90 -3.58
N ARG A 50 -15.99 1.19 -4.61
CA ARG A 50 -17.03 0.14 -4.46
C ARG A 50 -16.59 -1.01 -3.58
N ASN A 51 -15.30 -1.31 -3.57
CA ASN A 51 -14.73 -2.38 -2.74
C ASN A 51 -14.28 -1.89 -1.35
N GLY A 52 -14.56 -0.64 -0.98
CA GLY A 52 -14.20 -0.07 0.32
C GLY A 52 -12.69 0.05 0.54
N LEU A 53 -11.89 0.02 -0.52
CA LEU A 53 -10.43 0.04 -0.46
C LEU A 53 -9.87 1.45 -0.29
N ILE A 54 -10.71 2.48 -0.52
CA ILE A 54 -10.38 3.90 -0.31
C ILE A 54 -11.61 4.64 0.23
N GLY A 55 -11.38 5.58 1.16
CA GLY A 55 -12.42 6.43 1.75
C GLY A 55 -12.91 7.51 0.77
N ALA A 56 -14.16 7.95 0.94
CA ALA A 56 -14.76 9.02 0.16
C ALA A 56 -14.23 10.41 0.58
N GLU A 57 -12.92 10.63 0.46
CA GLU A 57 -12.29 11.89 0.84
C GLU A 57 -11.42 12.42 -0.30
N ASP A 58 -12.08 12.77 -1.41
CA ASP A 58 -11.51 13.65 -2.44
C ASP A 58 -12.59 14.68 -2.83
N SER A 59 -13.22 15.29 -1.84
CA SER A 59 -14.06 16.46 -2.03
C SER A 59 -13.39 17.64 -1.33
N LEU A 60 -12.85 18.56 -2.13
CA LEU A 60 -12.37 19.90 -1.79
C LEU A 60 -11.14 20.00 -0.87
N ARG A 61 -9.95 20.17 -1.46
CA ARG A 61 -9.27 21.48 -1.53
C ARG A 61 -8.06 21.47 -2.46
#